data_AF-A0A5C1WI86-F1
#
_entry.id   AF-A0A5C1WI86-F1
#
_cell.length_a   1.000
_cell.length_b   1.000
_cell.length_c   1.000
_cell.angle_alpha   90.00
_cell.angle_beta   90.00
_cell.angle_gamma   90.00
#
_symmetry.space_group_name_H-M   'P 1'
#
loop_
_entity.id
_entity.type
_entity.pdbx_description
1 polymer ?
#
loop_
_entity_poly.entity_id
_entity_poly.type
_entity_poly.pdbx_seq_one_letter_code
_entity_poly.pdbx_strand_id
1 'polypeptide(L)'
;MSRNGIFVSWFIRGIPRPEGGGGKSNCSWDLVLAKLRDLQHEDGSVTLEYDDGRKEYDKSLSVHAQNDHYFIVFNDTEKGEPFRRISFDENIPWSEYEMQGADWDARIIFTDYELVYDVFKQFFDTLNVVSPRLYP
;
A
#
# COMPACT_ATOMS: atom_id res chain seq x y z
N MET A 1 9.78 12.59 11.63
CA MET A 1 8.63 13.52 11.80
C MET A 1 7.35 12.70 11.82
N SER A 2 6.44 12.96 12.77
CA SER A 2 5.09 12.38 12.81
C SER A 2 4.10 13.27 12.05
N ARG A 3 3.14 12.70 11.33
CA ARG A 3 2.14 13.46 10.58
C ARG A 3 0.75 13.24 11.15
N ASN A 4 0.07 14.33 11.50
CA ASN A 4 -1.30 14.27 12.01
C ASN A 4 -2.26 13.75 10.93
N GLY A 5 -3.23 12.95 11.34
CA GLY A 5 -4.26 12.39 10.45
C GLY A 5 -3.81 11.16 9.67
N ILE A 6 -2.52 10.80 9.69
CA ILE A 6 -2.06 9.53 9.11
C ILE A 6 -2.15 8.40 10.13
N PHE A 7 -2.79 7.31 9.73
CA PHE A 7 -2.81 6.04 10.42
C PHE A 7 -2.09 4.99 9.58
N VAL A 8 -1.22 4.21 10.19
CA VAL A 8 -0.65 3.01 9.56
C VAL A 8 -1.27 1.78 10.19
N SER A 9 -1.64 0.79 9.38
CA SER A 9 -1.93 -0.57 9.83
C SER A 9 -1.08 -1.58 9.07
N TRP A 10 -0.80 -2.70 9.71
CA TRP A 10 0.01 -3.75 9.12
C TRP A 10 -0.42 -5.14 9.60
N PHE A 11 -0.17 -6.12 8.75
CA PHE A 11 -0.23 -7.54 9.04
C PHE A 11 0.92 -8.22 8.31
N ILE A 12 1.80 -8.94 9.03
CA ILE A 12 2.99 -9.59 8.50
C ILE A 12 3.03 -11.00 9.08
N ARG A 13 2.84 -12.00 8.23
CA ARG A 13 2.58 -13.38 8.64
C ARG A 13 3.77 -14.02 9.36
N GLY A 14 5.00 -13.78 8.91
CA GLY A 14 6.20 -14.35 9.53
C GLY A 14 6.58 -13.77 10.88
N ILE A 15 5.94 -12.66 11.30
CA ILE A 15 6.21 -12.00 12.58
C ILE A 15 5.11 -12.36 13.59
N PRO A 16 5.44 -12.91 14.77
CA PRO A 16 4.46 -13.19 15.82
C PRO A 16 3.70 -11.94 16.28
N ARG A 17 2.50 -12.14 16.82
CA ARG A 17 1.76 -11.05 17.48
C ARG A 17 2.36 -10.74 18.86
N PRO A 18 2.32 -9.47 19.30
CA PRO A 18 1.67 -8.33 18.65
C PRO A 18 2.47 -7.63 17.54
N GLU A 19 3.73 -7.99 17.32
CA GLU A 19 4.64 -7.25 16.43
C GLU A 19 4.25 -7.35 14.94
N GLY A 20 3.75 -8.51 14.52
CA GLY A 20 3.32 -8.79 13.15
C GLY A 20 1.89 -8.36 12.83
N GLY A 21 1.18 -7.68 13.73
CA GLY A 21 -0.14 -7.18 13.43
C GLY A 21 -0.57 -6.04 14.34
N GLY A 22 -0.86 -4.88 13.76
CA GLY A 22 -1.24 -3.72 14.55
C GLY A 22 -1.57 -2.49 13.72
N GLY A 23 -1.75 -1.38 14.43
CA GLY A 23 -1.95 -0.08 13.81
C GLY A 23 -1.56 1.05 14.74
N LYS A 24 -1.26 2.22 14.15
CA LYS A 24 -0.84 3.41 14.90
C LYS A 24 -1.21 4.69 14.17
N SER A 25 -1.96 5.55 14.87
CA SER A 25 -2.25 6.93 14.44
C SER A 25 -1.04 7.83 14.68
N ASN A 26 -0.97 8.91 13.90
CA ASN A 26 0.09 9.91 13.95
C ASN A 26 1.49 9.28 13.85
N CYS A 27 1.63 8.29 12.97
CA CYS A 27 2.87 7.53 12.82
C CYS A 27 4.00 8.40 12.24
N SER A 28 5.24 7.99 12.52
CA SER A 28 6.43 8.55 11.87
C SER A 28 6.74 7.79 10.59
N TRP A 29 7.39 8.45 9.63
CA TRP A 29 7.92 7.77 8.45
C TRP A 29 8.83 6.59 8.83
N ASP A 30 9.64 6.72 9.88
CA ASP A 30 10.54 5.65 10.32
C ASP A 30 9.78 4.37 10.72
N LEU A 31 8.60 4.52 11.34
CA LEU A 31 7.75 3.37 11.65
C LEU A 31 7.18 2.74 10.37
N VAL A 32 6.69 3.57 9.44
CA VAL A 32 6.16 3.10 8.15
C VAL A 32 7.24 2.34 7.39
N LEU A 33 8.42 2.94 7.25
CA LEU A 33 9.56 2.35 6.58
C LEU A 33 10.02 1.05 7.24
N ALA A 34 10.02 0.99 8.58
CA ALA A 34 10.31 -0.25 9.29
C ALA A 34 9.30 -1.35 8.91
N LYS A 35 8.01 -1.03 8.81
CA LYS A 35 6.97 -2.00 8.43
C LYS A 35 7.01 -2.40 6.96
N LEU A 36 7.37 -1.50 6.06
CA LEU A 36 7.62 -1.86 4.66
C LEU A 36 8.84 -2.79 4.52
N ARG A 37 9.90 -2.56 5.29
CA ARG A 37 11.07 -3.44 5.31
C ARG A 37 10.77 -4.81 5.91
N ASP A 38 10.01 -4.85 7.00
CA ASP A 38 9.53 -6.11 7.59
C ASP A 38 8.68 -6.90 6.57
N LEU A 39 7.93 -6.22 5.69
CA LEU A 39 7.08 -6.82 4.67
C LEU A 39 7.86 -7.32 3.43
N GLN A 40 9.05 -6.79 3.15
CA GLN A 40 9.75 -6.99 1.87
C GLN A 40 9.93 -8.47 1.46
N HIS A 41 10.13 -9.36 2.44
CA HIS A 41 10.34 -10.80 2.21
C HIS A 41 9.28 -11.66 2.89
N GLU A 42 8.14 -11.07 3.23
CA GLU A 42 7.11 -11.69 4.05
C GLU A 42 5.72 -11.54 3.42
N ASP A 43 4.85 -12.50 3.70
CA ASP A 43 3.45 -12.41 3.29
C ASP A 43 2.71 -11.44 4.22
N GLY A 44 1.92 -10.53 3.64
CA GLY A 44 1.19 -9.58 4.46
C GLY A 44 0.63 -8.36 3.74
N SER A 45 0.41 -7.32 4.51
CA SER A 45 0.04 -6.00 4.02
C SER A 45 0.49 -4.88 4.95
N VAL A 46 0.70 -3.71 4.35
CA VAL A 46 0.85 -2.43 5.05
C VAL A 46 -0.08 -1.43 4.37
N THR A 47 -0.83 -0.69 5.17
CA THR A 47 -1.77 0.33 4.70
C THR A 47 -1.48 1.65 5.41
N LEU A 48 -1.36 2.73 4.64
CA LEU A 48 -1.50 4.09 5.14
C LEU A 48 -2.90 4.61 4.84
N GLU A 49 -3.52 5.21 5.84
CA GLU A 49 -4.81 5.87 5.74
C GLU A 49 -4.64 7.31 6.21
N TYR A 50 -5.34 8.23 5.54
CA TYR A 50 -5.46 9.61 5.96
C TYR A 50 -6.94 9.93 6.21
N ASP A 51 -7.22 10.47 7.38
CA ASP A 51 -8.53 10.92 7.83
C ASP A 51 -8.37 12.26 8.55
N ASP A 52 -9.11 13.29 8.09
CA ASP A 52 -9.15 14.62 8.71
C ASP A 52 -10.49 14.95 9.39
N GLY A 53 -11.31 13.93 9.59
CA GLY A 53 -12.66 13.99 10.14
C GLY A 53 -13.74 14.23 9.08
N ARG A 54 -13.37 14.38 7.81
CA ARG A 54 -14.27 14.62 6.69
C ARG A 54 -14.08 13.54 5.63
N LYS A 55 -15.11 12.71 5.47
CA LYS A 55 -15.10 11.52 4.62
C LYS A 55 -14.69 11.78 3.17
N GLU A 56 -15.00 12.96 2.64
CA GLU A 56 -14.65 13.35 1.27
C GLU A 56 -13.14 13.60 1.06
N TYR A 57 -12.33 13.56 2.12
CA TYR A 57 -10.87 13.65 2.06
C TYR A 57 -10.18 12.36 2.51
N ASP A 58 -10.93 11.29 2.76
CA ASP A 58 -10.36 10.00 3.14
C ASP A 58 -9.55 9.44 1.97
N LYS A 59 -8.32 9.04 2.28
CA LYS A 59 -7.42 8.41 1.31
C LYS A 59 -6.74 7.21 1.93
N SER A 60 -6.46 6.21 1.10
CA SER A 60 -5.64 5.08 1.53
C SER A 60 -4.67 4.63 0.46
N LEU A 61 -3.53 4.13 0.91
CA LEU A 61 -2.54 3.46 0.10
C LEU A 61 -2.17 2.15 0.79
N SER A 62 -2.46 1.02 0.15
CA SER A 62 -2.09 -0.31 0.63
C SER A 62 -1.11 -0.98 -0.32
N VAL A 63 -0.23 -1.79 0.27
CA VAL A 63 0.54 -2.82 -0.44
C VAL A 63 0.21 -4.17 0.18
N HIS A 64 -0.03 -5.15 -0.67
CA HIS A 64 -0.14 -6.56 -0.33
C HIS A 64 1.12 -7.24 -0.83
N ALA A 65 1.70 -8.14 -0.03
CA ALA A 65 2.90 -8.88 -0.39
C ALA A 65 2.73 -10.39 -0.21
N GLN A 66 3.40 -11.16 -1.07
CA GLN A 66 3.62 -12.60 -0.96
C GLN A 66 4.80 -13.00 -1.84
N ASN A 67 5.74 -13.79 -1.31
CA ASN A 67 6.89 -14.30 -2.10
C ASN A 67 7.63 -13.21 -2.92
N ASP A 68 7.94 -12.05 -2.33
CA ASP A 68 8.57 -10.89 -3.01
C ASP A 68 7.72 -10.27 -4.16
N HIS A 69 6.43 -10.59 -4.23
CA HIS A 69 5.47 -9.99 -5.16
C HIS A 69 4.56 -9.02 -4.43
N TYR A 70 4.24 -7.91 -5.09
CA TYR A 70 3.55 -6.77 -4.53
C TYR A 70 2.34 -6.38 -5.38
N PHE A 71 1.23 -6.09 -4.72
CA PHE A 71 0.05 -5.48 -5.30
C PHE A 71 -0.31 -4.20 -4.54
N ILE A 72 -0.35 -3.07 -5.25
CA ILE A 72 -0.52 -1.75 -4.64
C ILE A 72 -1.89 -1.19 -5.02
N VAL A 73 -2.63 -0.68 -4.02
CA VAL A 73 -3.93 -0.03 -4.22
C VAL A 73 -3.92 1.34 -3.58
N PHE A 74 -4.23 2.37 -4.36
CA PHE A 74 -4.47 3.72 -3.90
C PHE A 74 -5.95 4.05 -4.05
N ASN A 75 -6.62 4.43 -2.96
CA ASN A 75 -7.98 4.94 -2.97
C ASN A 75 -7.98 6.42 -2.56
N ASP A 76 -8.78 7.21 -3.25
CA ASP A 76 -8.95 8.65 -3.05
C ASP A 76 -10.42 9.03 -3.33
N THR A 77 -10.75 10.28 -3.07
CA THR A 77 -12.00 10.89 -3.49
C THR A 77 -11.68 12.11 -4.36
N GLU A 78 -12.11 12.07 -5.63
CA GLU A 78 -11.96 13.20 -6.54
C GLU A 78 -13.33 13.82 -6.82
N LYS A 79 -13.51 15.10 -6.46
CA LYS A 79 -14.78 15.84 -6.62
C LYS A 79 -16.00 15.16 -5.96
N GLY A 80 -15.76 14.43 -4.86
CA GLY A 80 -16.80 13.69 -4.13
C GLY A 80 -17.07 12.28 -4.66
N GLU A 81 -16.43 11.89 -5.76
CA GLU A 81 -16.56 10.55 -6.32
C GLU A 81 -15.36 9.67 -5.91
N PRO A 82 -15.61 8.40 -5.52
CA PRO A 82 -14.53 7.46 -5.25
C PRO A 82 -13.64 7.26 -6.47
N PHE A 83 -12.33 7.36 -6.26
CA PHE A 83 -11.31 7.13 -7.26
C PHE A 83 -10.33 6.08 -6.76
N ARG A 84 -10.01 5.08 -7.59
CA ARG A 84 -9.04 4.04 -7.28
C ARG A 84 -7.95 4.04 -8.34
N ARG A 85 -6.71 3.78 -7.93
CA ARG A 85 -5.64 3.36 -8.83
C ARG A 85 -5.00 2.09 -8.29
N ILE A 86 -4.66 1.18 -9.19
CA ILE A 86 -3.96 -0.07 -8.88
C ILE A 86 -2.65 -0.15 -9.63
N SER A 87 -1.68 -0.87 -9.07
CA SER A 87 -0.46 -1.17 -9.81
C SER A 87 -0.84 -1.93 -11.09
N PHE A 88 -0.30 -1.54 -12.25
CA PHE A 88 -0.61 -2.19 -13.53
C PHE A 88 0.52 -2.04 -14.55
N ASP A 89 0.85 -3.11 -15.28
CA ASP A 89 1.77 -3.12 -16.42
C ASP A 89 1.07 -3.67 -17.67
N GLU A 90 0.79 -2.79 -18.63
CA GLU A 90 0.15 -3.15 -19.89
C GLU A 90 1.06 -3.98 -20.83
N ASN A 91 2.37 -3.99 -20.59
CA ASN A 91 3.33 -4.73 -21.41
C ASN A 91 3.42 -6.20 -21.04
N ILE A 92 2.90 -6.59 -19.88
CA ILE A 92 2.83 -7.98 -19.43
C ILE A 92 1.59 -8.63 -20.07
N PRO A 93 1.72 -9.79 -20.73
CA PRO A 93 0.56 -10.55 -21.21
C PRO A 93 -0.34 -10.95 -20.05
N TRP A 94 -1.65 -10.94 -20.29
CA TRP A 94 -2.60 -11.47 -19.30
C TRP A 94 -2.26 -12.91 -18.92
N SER A 95 -2.18 -13.16 -17.62
CA SER A 95 -2.04 -14.46 -17.00
C SER A 95 -2.55 -14.39 -15.57
N GLU A 96 -2.82 -15.55 -14.97
CA GLU A 96 -3.23 -15.65 -13.57
C GLU A 96 -2.01 -15.86 -12.67
N TYR A 97 -2.02 -15.20 -11.52
CA TYR A 97 -1.05 -15.38 -10.46
C TYR A 97 -1.79 -15.56 -9.13
N GLU A 98 -1.49 -16.67 -8.43
CA GLU A 98 -2.07 -16.94 -7.12
C GLU A 98 -1.41 -16.05 -6.06
N MET A 99 -2.20 -15.21 -5.42
CA MET A 99 -1.75 -14.36 -4.31
C MET A 99 -2.84 -14.31 -3.22
N GLN A 100 -2.44 -14.64 -2.00
CA GLN A 100 -3.21 -14.64 -0.76
C GLN A 100 -4.43 -15.56 -0.84
N GLY A 101 -4.31 -16.68 -1.57
CA GLY A 101 -5.36 -17.69 -1.73
C GLY A 101 -6.39 -17.36 -2.82
N ALA A 102 -6.10 -16.40 -3.71
CA ALA A 102 -6.95 -16.04 -4.83
C ALA A 102 -6.11 -15.81 -6.10
N ASP A 103 -6.71 -16.08 -7.26
CA ASP A 103 -6.10 -15.81 -8.56
C ASP A 103 -6.32 -14.35 -8.96
N TRP A 104 -5.23 -13.67 -9.29
CA TRP A 104 -5.21 -12.27 -9.72
C TRP A 104 -4.64 -12.15 -11.12
N ASP A 105 -4.97 -11.05 -11.79
CA ASP A 105 -4.32 -10.68 -13.05
C ASP A 105 -2.85 -10.34 -12.79
N ALA A 106 -1.92 -11.13 -13.33
CA ALA A 106 -0.49 -10.96 -13.11
C ALA A 106 0.01 -9.55 -13.50
N ARG A 107 -0.71 -8.82 -14.36
CA ARG A 107 -0.37 -7.45 -14.76
C ARG A 107 -0.45 -6.46 -13.61
N ILE A 108 -1.15 -6.77 -12.52
CA ILE A 108 -1.24 -5.88 -11.34
C ILE A 108 -0.13 -6.15 -10.31
N ILE A 109 0.66 -7.20 -10.52
CA ILE A 109 1.61 -7.73 -9.55
C ILE A 109 3.04 -7.39 -9.99
N PHE A 110 3.83 -6.88 -9.06
CA PHE A 110 5.19 -6.43 -9.31
C PHE A 110 6.18 -7.04 -8.33
N THR A 111 7.45 -7.14 -8.73
CA THR A 111 8.55 -7.54 -7.85
C THR A 111 9.43 -6.36 -7.43
N ASP A 112 9.09 -5.16 -7.89
CA ASP A 112 9.87 -3.95 -7.65
C ASP A 112 9.51 -3.31 -6.31
N TYR A 113 10.31 -3.57 -5.29
CA TYR A 113 10.15 -2.97 -3.97
C TYR A 113 10.42 -1.45 -3.96
N GLU A 114 11.22 -0.91 -4.90
CA GLU A 114 11.45 0.53 -4.98
C GLU A 114 10.15 1.27 -5.33
N LEU A 115 9.30 0.67 -6.17
CA LEU A 115 7.95 1.21 -6.42
C LEU A 115 7.14 1.31 -5.13
N VAL A 116 7.18 0.31 -4.25
CA VAL A 116 6.50 0.31 -2.95
C VAL A 116 7.03 1.45 -2.08
N TYR A 117 8.35 1.57 -1.95
CA TYR A 117 8.96 2.63 -1.18
C TYR A 117 8.56 4.02 -1.69
N ASP A 118 8.67 4.25 -3.01
CA ASP A 118 8.43 5.54 -3.64
C ASP A 118 6.99 6.00 -3.44
N VAL A 119 6.00 5.14 -3.70
CA VAL A 119 4.58 5.53 -3.59
C VAL A 119 4.16 5.75 -2.13
N PHE A 120 4.68 4.96 -1.19
CA PHE A 120 4.44 5.18 0.23
C PHE A 120 5.08 6.47 0.72
N LYS A 121 6.30 6.77 0.26
CA LYS A 121 6.98 8.01 0.62
C LYS A 121 6.23 9.23 0.06
N GLN A 122 5.82 9.19 -1.20
CA GLN A 122 5.00 10.23 -1.81
C GLN A 122 3.68 10.45 -1.06
N PHE A 123 2.97 9.38 -0.73
CA PHE A 123 1.71 9.49 0.02
C PHE A 123 1.95 10.07 1.42
N PHE A 124 2.96 9.59 2.14
CA PHE A 124 3.29 10.12 3.45
C PHE A 124 3.65 11.61 3.41
N ASP A 125 4.32 12.07 2.35
CA ASP A 125 4.77 13.46 2.21
C ASP A 125 3.72 14.40 1.61
N THR A 126 2.77 13.89 0.82
CA THR A 126 1.86 14.74 0.02
C THR A 126 0.39 14.37 0.09
N LEU A 127 0.04 13.21 0.65
CA LEU A 127 -1.29 12.58 0.57
C LEU A 127 -1.75 12.32 -0.86
N ASN A 128 -0.80 12.22 -1.79
CA ASN A 128 -1.03 11.90 -3.18
C ASN A 128 0.07 10.95 -3.66
N VAL A 129 -0.21 10.28 -4.77
CA VAL A 129 0.75 9.43 -5.46
C VAL A 129 0.74 9.78 -6.94
N VAL A 130 1.92 9.98 -7.53
CA VAL A 130 2.07 10.19 -8.97
C VAL A 130 3.07 9.15 -9.46
N SER A 131 2.56 8.08 -10.06
CA SER A 131 3.37 7.01 -10.63
C SER A 131 2.77 6.59 -11.96
N PRO A 132 3.57 6.43 -13.03
CA PRO A 132 3.08 5.88 -14.29
C PRO A 132 2.73 4.40 -14.18
N ARG A 133 2.99 3.75 -13.03
CA ARG A 133 2.69 2.34 -12.77
C ARG A 133 1.44 2.14 -11.93
N LEU A 134 0.72 3.22 -11.60
CA LEU A 134 -0.57 3.20 -10.89
C LEU A 134 -1.65 3.74 -11.83
N TYR A 135 -2.52 2.84 -12.32
CA TYR A 135 -3.56 3.14 -13.30
C TYR A 135 -4.95 3.13 -12.65
N PRO A 136 -5.90 3.96 -13.13
CA PRO A 136 -7.30 3.92 -12.71
C PRO A 136 -7.97 2.55 -12.90
#